data_AF-A0A916CKD2-F1
#
_entry.id   AF-A0A916CKD2-F1
#
_cell.length_a   1.000
_cell.length_b   1.000
_cell.length_c   1.000
_cell.angle_alpha   90.00
_cell.angle_beta   90.00
_cell.angle_gamma   90.00
#
_symmetry.space_group_name_H-M   'P 1'
#
loop_
_entity.id
_entity.type
_entity.pdbx_description
1 polymer ?
#
loop_
_entity_poly.entity_id
_entity_poly.type
_entity_poly.pdbx_seq_one_letter_code
_entity_poly.pdbx_strand_id
1 'polypeptide(L)'
;MTTIRARLLLWLLSAVVAAGLSGAFTLYENARDGLDQVFDEQLQQTALSLRDQSFEFALPPQLPATETRNSVVVQVWNITGVRVYFSELYRELPGLQRPGFSNVQVNKAPWRVYSLPSRGYVIQVAQPLAVRQQRAAALAVRTLAPLGLMLPVLGAAIWLIVGAQLRPLDRLADSVRMRQPEALEPLGESALPDEIRPLVVALNELLARLRAALGAQQAFVADAAHELRTPLTALRLQLQLAEQAGDEAEKQAAFAQLRGGIDRAARLVEQLLNLARHEGAAAATGSVALD
;
A
#
# COMPACT_ATOMS: atom_id res chain seq x y z
N MET A 1 6.11 0.02 -17.16
CA MET A 1 6.52 0.85 -16.00
C MET A 1 5.44 0.75 -14.94
N THR A 2 5.77 0.31 -13.73
CA THR A 2 4.78 0.18 -12.65
C THR A 2 4.51 1.56 -12.04
N THR A 3 3.24 1.98 -12.02
CA THR A 3 2.84 3.27 -11.45
C THR A 3 3.07 3.27 -9.93
N ILE A 4 3.33 4.45 -9.34
CA ILE A 4 3.44 4.62 -7.87
C ILE A 4 2.22 4.01 -7.18
N ARG A 5 1.03 4.21 -7.75
CA ARG A 5 -0.23 3.60 -7.32
C ARG A 5 -0.15 2.08 -7.22
N ALA A 6 0.34 1.40 -8.26
CA ALA A 6 0.44 -0.06 -8.28
C ALA A 6 1.43 -0.57 -7.21
N ARG A 7 2.56 0.10 -7.03
CA ARG A 7 3.56 -0.26 -6.03
C ARG A 7 3.02 -0.08 -4.61
N LEU A 8 2.35 1.03 -4.34
CA LEU A 8 1.77 1.35 -3.03
C LEU A 8 0.65 0.38 -2.66
N LEU A 9 -0.25 0.08 -3.62
CA LEU A 9 -1.29 -0.94 -3.45
C LEU A 9 -0.70 -2.33 -3.20
N LEU A 10 0.34 -2.72 -3.93
CA LEU A 10 0.96 -4.03 -3.76
C LEU A 10 1.57 -4.17 -2.37
N TRP A 11 2.29 -3.16 -1.88
CA TRP A 11 2.85 -3.17 -0.52
C TRP A 11 1.77 -3.18 0.57
N LEU A 12 0.73 -2.33 0.45
CA LEU A 12 -0.37 -2.30 1.42
C LEU A 12 -1.16 -3.61 1.45
N LEU A 13 -1.53 -4.14 0.29
CA LEU A 13 -2.26 -5.41 0.21
C LEU A 13 -1.41 -6.56 0.74
N SER A 14 -0.11 -6.58 0.42
CA SER A 14 0.81 -7.61 0.93
C SER A 14 0.93 -7.54 2.45
N ALA A 15 1.02 -6.33 3.03
CA ALA A 15 1.07 -6.13 4.47
C ALA A 15 -0.23 -6.59 5.16
N VAL A 16 -1.38 -6.27 4.58
CA VAL A 16 -2.70 -6.70 5.09
C VAL A 16 -2.85 -8.22 5.03
N VAL A 17 -2.46 -8.84 3.92
CA VAL A 17 -2.47 -10.31 3.79
C VAL A 17 -1.51 -10.96 4.79
N ALA A 18 -0.30 -10.43 4.93
CA ALA A 18 0.68 -10.94 5.88
C ALA A 18 0.20 -10.84 7.34
N ALA A 19 -0.38 -9.69 7.72
CA ALA A 19 -0.98 -9.50 9.04
C ALA A 19 -2.17 -10.43 9.27
N GLY A 20 -3.03 -10.60 8.26
CA GLY A 20 -4.17 -11.52 8.32
C GLY A 20 -3.74 -12.99 8.48
N LEU A 21 -2.72 -13.42 7.74
CA LEU A 21 -2.14 -14.77 7.86
C LEU A 21 -1.48 -14.98 9.22
N SER A 22 -0.74 -13.99 9.73
CA SER A 22 -0.12 -14.05 11.05
C SER A 22 -1.17 -14.11 12.17
N GLY A 23 -2.22 -13.28 12.08
CA GLY A 23 -3.36 -13.31 13.00
C GLY A 23 -4.11 -14.65 12.97
N ALA A 24 -4.34 -15.20 11.78
CA ALA A 24 -4.97 -16.51 11.63
C ALA A 24 -4.11 -17.64 12.22
N PHE A 25 -2.79 -17.58 12.00
CA PHE A 25 -1.83 -18.56 12.53
C PHE A 25 -1.78 -18.54 14.06
N THR A 26 -1.62 -17.36 14.66
CA THR A 26 -1.60 -17.19 16.13
C THR A 26 -2.90 -17.61 16.78
N LEU A 27 -4.05 -17.29 16.17
CA LEU A 27 -5.36 -17.72 16.66
C LEU A 27 -5.51 -19.25 16.60
N TYR A 28 -5.00 -19.88 15.54
CA TYR A 28 -5.02 -21.33 15.40
C TYR A 28 -4.15 -22.03 16.46
N GLU A 29 -2.94 -21.53 16.73
CA GLU A 29 -2.08 -22.05 17.80
C GLU A 29 -2.74 -21.88 19.18
N ASN A 30 -3.25 -20.68 19.48
CA ASN A 30 -3.94 -20.40 20.74
C ASN A 30 -5.17 -21.29 20.93
N ALA A 31 -5.95 -21.52 19.87
CA ALA A 31 -7.11 -22.40 19.92
C ALA A 31 -6.72 -23.86 20.16
N ARG A 32 -5.60 -24.31 19.59
CA ARG A 32 -5.09 -25.68 19.79
C ARG A 32 -4.65 -25.89 21.23
N ASP A 33 -3.84 -24.98 21.78
CA ASP A 33 -3.27 -25.12 23.12
C ASP A 33 -4.33 -24.93 24.22
N GLY A 34 -5.24 -23.97 24.05
CA GLY A 34 -6.34 -23.74 25.01
C GLY A 34 -7.33 -24.89 25.09
N LEU A 35 -7.58 -25.60 23.98
CA LEU A 35 -8.48 -26.75 23.96
C LEU A 35 -7.89 -27.96 24.70
N ASP A 36 -6.58 -28.19 24.60
CA ASP A 36 -5.95 -29.34 25.27
C ASP A 36 -6.05 -29.25 26.80
N GLN A 37 -5.92 -28.05 27.37
CA GLN A 37 -6.09 -27.83 28.82
C GLN A 37 -7.52 -28.11 29.28
N VAL A 38 -8.52 -27.53 28.59
CA VAL A 38 -9.94 -27.71 28.93
C VAL A 38 -10.37 -29.19 28.85
N PHE A 39 -9.89 -29.92 27.83
CA PHE A 39 -10.22 -31.34 27.69
C PHE A 39 -9.50 -32.21 28.73
N ASP A 40 -8.26 -31.88 29.10
CA ASP A 40 -7.53 -32.62 30.13
C ASP A 40 -8.15 -32.39 31.52
N GLU A 41 -8.59 -31.16 31.83
CA GLU A 41 -9.39 -30.86 33.03
C GLU A 41 -10.70 -31.66 33.07
N GLN A 42 -11.40 -31.76 31.93
CA GLN A 42 -12.63 -32.55 31.83
C GLN A 42 -12.37 -34.04 32.12
N LEU A 43 -11.29 -34.63 31.59
CA LEU A 43 -10.90 -36.02 31.85
C LEU A 43 -10.61 -36.24 33.34
N GLN A 44 -9.89 -35.31 33.96
CA GLN A 44 -9.56 -35.37 35.38
C GLN A 44 -10.80 -35.26 36.26
N GLN A 45 -11.70 -34.30 35.99
CA GLN A 45 -12.96 -34.14 36.73
C GLN A 45 -13.85 -35.38 36.61
N THR A 46 -13.95 -35.97 35.42
CA THR A 46 -14.71 -37.21 35.19
C THR A 46 -14.10 -38.38 35.96
N ALA A 47 -12.78 -38.52 36.00
CA ALA A 47 -12.14 -39.57 36.77
C ALA A 47 -12.30 -39.37 38.29
N LEU A 48 -12.24 -38.12 38.76
CA LEU A 48 -12.43 -37.77 40.16
C LEU A 48 -13.88 -37.98 40.62
N SER A 49 -14.89 -37.66 39.80
CA SER A 49 -16.30 -37.90 40.15
C SER A 49 -16.63 -39.39 40.27
N LEU A 50 -15.92 -40.24 39.51
CA LEU A 50 -16.07 -41.69 39.56
C LEU A 50 -15.27 -42.34 40.70
N ARG A 51 -14.32 -41.62 41.31
CA ARG A 51 -13.42 -42.14 42.34
C ARG A 51 -14.15 -42.71 43.55
N ASP A 52 -15.21 -42.03 43.97
CA ASP A 52 -15.95 -42.34 45.20
C ASP A 52 -17.14 -43.29 44.97
N GLN A 53 -17.40 -43.70 43.72
CA GLN A 53 -18.42 -44.69 43.41
C GLN A 53 -17.93 -46.09 43.79
N SER A 54 -18.77 -46.84 44.52
CA SER A 54 -18.49 -48.23 44.87
C SER A 54 -18.77 -49.16 43.67
N PHE A 55 -17.71 -49.64 43.03
CA PHE A 55 -17.80 -50.59 41.92
C PHE A 55 -17.96 -52.06 42.38
N GLU A 56 -18.19 -52.30 43.67
CA GLU A 56 -18.13 -53.65 44.27
C GLU A 56 -19.18 -54.63 43.72
N PHE A 57 -20.34 -54.18 43.20
CA PHE A 57 -21.41 -55.09 42.70
C PHE A 57 -22.34 -54.52 41.60
N ALA A 58 -21.94 -53.51 40.83
CA ALA A 58 -22.89 -52.77 39.99
C ALA A 58 -23.07 -53.36 38.57
N LEU A 59 -24.33 -53.55 38.15
CA LEU A 59 -24.72 -53.40 36.74
C LEU A 59 -24.07 -52.12 36.17
N PRO A 60 -23.70 -52.08 34.88
CA PRO A 60 -23.04 -50.93 34.28
C PRO A 60 -23.76 -49.63 34.69
N PRO A 61 -23.09 -48.68 35.39
CA PRO A 61 -23.73 -47.43 35.77
C PRO A 61 -24.35 -46.80 34.53
N GLN A 62 -25.65 -46.53 34.58
CA GLN A 62 -26.37 -45.85 33.52
C GLN A 62 -25.93 -44.38 33.53
N LEU A 63 -24.81 -44.11 32.87
CA LEU A 63 -24.42 -42.74 32.54
C LEU A 63 -25.58 -42.14 31.73
N PRO A 64 -26.08 -40.95 32.08
CA PRO A 64 -27.17 -40.32 31.31
C PRO A 64 -26.73 -40.22 29.85
N ALA A 65 -27.63 -40.57 28.92
CA ALA A 65 -27.35 -40.65 27.47
C ALA A 65 -26.73 -39.35 26.88
N THR A 66 -26.89 -38.23 27.59
CA THR A 66 -26.32 -36.92 27.29
C THR A 66 -24.81 -36.84 27.58
N GLU A 67 -24.30 -37.52 28.61
CA GLU A 67 -22.86 -37.63 28.88
C GLU A 67 -22.17 -38.59 27.90
N THR A 68 -22.88 -39.64 27.45
CA THR A 68 -22.41 -40.56 26.40
C THR A 68 -22.26 -39.87 25.02
N ARG A 69 -22.88 -38.69 24.85
CA ARG A 69 -22.72 -37.84 23.67
C ARG A 69 -21.41 -37.04 23.71
N ASN A 70 -20.77 -36.92 24.88
CA ASN A 70 -19.37 -36.55 24.99
C ASN A 70 -18.52 -37.81 24.84
N SER A 71 -17.57 -37.76 23.91
CA SER A 71 -16.79 -38.88 23.37
C SER A 71 -15.79 -39.52 24.34
N VAL A 72 -16.11 -39.52 25.63
CA VAL A 72 -15.25 -39.97 26.70
C VAL A 72 -15.63 -41.40 27.04
N VAL A 73 -14.62 -42.27 27.06
CA VAL A 73 -14.73 -43.67 27.40
C VAL A 73 -14.23 -43.84 28.82
N VAL A 74 -15.02 -44.51 29.66
CA VAL A 74 -14.62 -44.88 31.01
C VAL A 74 -14.34 -46.38 31.04
N GLN A 75 -13.19 -46.76 31.59
CA GLN A 75 -12.80 -48.14 31.86
C GLN A 75 -12.40 -48.25 33.33
N VAL A 76 -12.78 -49.33 34.00
CA VAL A 76 -12.34 -49.62 35.38
C VAL A 76 -11.63 -50.95 35.37
N TRP A 77 -10.43 -50.98 35.94
CA TRP A 77 -9.59 -52.17 36.05
C TRP A 77 -9.43 -52.54 37.52
N ASN A 78 -9.42 -53.83 37.82
CA ASN A 78 -9.03 -54.35 39.13
C ASN A 78 -7.49 -54.30 39.27
N ILE A 79 -6.95 -54.30 40.49
CA ILE A 79 -5.52 -54.48 40.79
C ILE A 79 -4.91 -55.73 40.15
N THR A 80 -5.73 -56.74 39.83
CA THR A 80 -5.32 -57.96 39.12
C THR A 80 -5.15 -57.76 37.60
N GLY A 81 -5.45 -56.57 37.07
CA GLY A 81 -5.36 -56.26 35.65
C GLY A 81 -6.57 -56.70 34.82
N VAL A 82 -7.64 -57.19 35.48
CA VAL A 82 -8.90 -57.57 34.81
C VAL A 82 -9.80 -56.33 34.67
N ARG A 83 -10.39 -56.15 33.49
CA ARG A 83 -11.33 -55.04 33.22
C ARG A 83 -12.69 -55.36 33.82
N VAL A 84 -13.14 -54.53 34.75
CA VAL A 84 -14.39 -54.68 35.51
C VAL A 84 -15.54 -53.91 34.85
N TYR A 85 -15.25 -52.78 34.23
CA TYR A 85 -16.24 -51.95 33.54
C TYR A 85 -15.65 -51.29 32.29
N PHE A 86 -16.49 -51.10 31.28
CA PHE A 86 -16.20 -50.23 30.13
C PHE A 86 -17.50 -49.63 29.57
N SER A 87 -17.47 -48.36 29.18
CA SER A 87 -18.56 -47.73 28.44
C SER A 87 -18.52 -48.16 26.98
N GLU A 88 -19.58 -48.81 26.48
CA GLU A 88 -19.68 -49.25 25.07
C GLU A 88 -19.90 -48.07 24.12
N LEU A 89 -18.82 -47.56 23.53
CA LEU A 89 -18.90 -46.61 22.41
C LEU A 89 -17.86 -46.88 21.30
N TYR A 90 -16.86 -47.74 21.56
CA TYR A 90 -15.78 -48.03 20.63
C TYR A 90 -15.43 -49.53 20.64
N ARG A 91 -15.22 -50.10 19.45
CA ARG A 91 -14.90 -51.53 19.26
C ARG A 91 -13.51 -51.90 19.78
N GLU A 92 -12.61 -50.91 19.90
CA GLU A 92 -11.24 -51.08 20.36
C GLU A 92 -10.90 -49.98 21.35
N LEU A 93 -10.33 -50.35 22.50
CA LEU A 93 -10.15 -49.48 23.64
C LEU A 93 -8.70 -49.57 24.14
N PRO A 94 -8.10 -48.48 24.63
CA PRO A 94 -6.76 -48.53 25.19
C PRO A 94 -6.64 -49.53 26.35
N GLY A 95 -5.46 -50.12 26.48
CA GLY A 95 -5.10 -50.97 27.62
C GLY A 95 -4.82 -50.14 28.88
N LEU A 96 -4.67 -50.81 30.02
CA LEU A 96 -4.31 -50.18 31.29
C LEU A 96 -3.02 -49.35 31.14
N GLN A 97 -3.08 -48.07 31.54
CA GLN A 97 -1.95 -47.15 31.49
C GLN A 97 -1.44 -46.80 32.90
N ARG A 98 -0.25 -46.19 32.95
CA ARG A 98 0.32 -45.65 34.20
C ARG A 98 -0.58 -44.54 34.76
N PRO A 99 -0.58 -44.33 36.09
CA PRO A 99 -1.30 -43.21 36.70
C PRO A 99 -0.94 -41.86 36.07
N GLY A 100 -1.93 -40.98 35.91
CA GLY A 100 -1.80 -39.69 35.27
C GLY A 100 -2.18 -39.70 33.78
N PHE A 101 -1.77 -38.64 33.06
CA PHE A 101 -2.03 -38.48 31.63
C PHE A 101 -1.06 -39.29 30.77
N SER A 102 -1.59 -39.97 29.77
CA SER A 102 -0.83 -40.76 28.80
C SER A 102 -1.43 -40.61 27.39
N ASN A 103 -0.56 -40.61 26.38
CA ASN A 103 -0.95 -40.64 24.98
C ASN A 103 -0.72 -42.04 24.44
N VAL A 104 -1.76 -42.68 23.91
CA VAL A 104 -1.71 -44.06 23.43
C VAL A 104 -2.20 -44.11 21.99
N GLN A 105 -1.51 -44.84 21.12
CA GLN A 105 -2.07 -45.18 19.81
C GLN A 105 -2.82 -46.50 19.89
N VAL A 106 -4.09 -46.48 19.48
CA VAL A 106 -4.91 -47.67 19.29
C VAL A 106 -5.39 -47.65 17.85
N ASN A 107 -5.00 -48.66 17.06
CA ASN A 107 -5.37 -48.80 15.65
C ASN A 107 -5.10 -47.54 14.81
N LYS A 108 -3.89 -46.98 14.95
CA LYS A 108 -3.43 -45.74 14.30
C LYS A 108 -4.19 -44.47 14.68
N ALA A 109 -5.19 -44.55 15.57
CA ALA A 109 -5.84 -43.39 16.16
C ALA A 109 -5.13 -43.01 17.47
N PRO A 110 -4.74 -41.74 17.67
CA PRO A 110 -4.20 -41.28 18.94
C PRO A 110 -5.32 -41.06 19.97
N TRP A 111 -5.07 -41.51 21.19
CA TRP A 111 -5.94 -41.39 22.36
C TRP A 111 -5.24 -40.67 23.50
N ARG A 112 -5.97 -39.80 24.20
CA ARG A 112 -5.55 -39.19 25.46
C ARG A 112 -6.23 -39.96 26.58
N VAL A 113 -5.45 -40.41 27.55
CA VAL A 113 -5.94 -41.28 28.62
C VAL A 113 -5.48 -40.78 29.97
N TYR A 114 -6.41 -40.62 30.89
CA TYR A 114 -6.14 -40.27 32.29
C TYR A 114 -6.45 -41.46 33.18
N SER A 115 -5.46 -41.94 33.94
CA SER A 115 -5.61 -43.09 34.84
C SER A 115 -5.47 -42.66 36.30
N LEU A 116 -6.47 -42.99 37.13
CA LEU A 116 -6.53 -42.66 38.55
C LEU A 116 -6.68 -43.94 39.38
N PRO A 117 -5.70 -44.29 40.23
CA PRO A 117 -5.85 -45.41 41.16
C PRO A 117 -6.78 -45.04 42.32
N SER A 118 -7.76 -45.89 42.63
CA SER A 118 -8.71 -45.72 43.74
C SER A 118 -9.09 -47.07 44.37
N ARG A 119 -8.90 -47.22 45.70
CA ARG A 119 -9.39 -48.34 46.54
C ARG A 119 -9.30 -49.74 45.89
N GLY A 120 -8.15 -50.12 45.34
CA GLY A 120 -7.94 -51.44 44.73
C GLY A 120 -8.39 -51.56 43.27
N TYR A 121 -8.76 -50.44 42.64
CA TYR A 121 -9.10 -50.33 41.22
C TYR A 121 -8.31 -49.21 40.55
N VAL A 122 -8.27 -49.23 39.21
CA VAL A 122 -7.76 -48.12 38.39
C VAL A 122 -8.89 -47.66 37.48
N ILE A 123 -9.32 -46.42 37.68
CA ILE A 123 -10.31 -45.74 36.84
C ILE A 123 -9.55 -45.07 35.71
N GLN A 124 -9.89 -45.40 34.48
CA GLN A 124 -9.24 -44.93 33.28
C GLN A 124 -10.26 -44.23 32.39
N VAL A 125 -10.01 -42.97 32.09
CA VAL A 125 -10.88 -42.14 31.26
C VAL A 125 -10.11 -41.81 29.98
N ALA A 126 -10.61 -42.25 28.84
CA ALA A 126 -9.96 -42.18 27.55
C ALA A 126 -10.80 -41.39 26.53
N GLN A 127 -10.17 -40.55 25.73
CA GLN A 127 -10.84 -39.81 24.66
C GLN A 127 -9.99 -39.84 23.37
N PRO A 128 -10.59 -40.08 22.19
CA PRO A 128 -9.86 -40.03 20.94
C PRO A 128 -9.51 -38.57 20.58
N LEU A 129 -8.24 -38.30 20.23
CA LEU A 129 -7.79 -36.96 19.84
C LEU A 129 -8.44 -36.48 18.53
N ALA A 130 -8.90 -37.40 17.67
CA ALA A 130 -9.59 -37.05 16.43
C ALA A 130 -10.90 -36.26 16.69
N VAL A 131 -11.59 -36.53 17.80
CA VAL A 131 -12.80 -35.79 18.19
C VAL A 131 -12.44 -34.37 18.66
N ARG A 132 -11.29 -34.20 19.33
CA ARG A 132 -10.75 -32.88 19.69
C ARG A 132 -10.45 -32.07 18.42
N GLN A 133 -9.81 -32.68 17.42
CA GLN A 133 -9.44 -32.01 16.16
C GLN A 133 -10.65 -31.57 15.32
N GLN A 134 -11.69 -32.40 15.19
CA GLN A 134 -12.88 -32.01 14.42
C GLN A 134 -13.64 -30.84 15.07
N ARG A 135 -13.74 -30.83 16.41
CA ARG A 135 -14.37 -29.72 17.14
C ARG A 135 -13.51 -28.46 17.08
N ALA A 136 -12.19 -28.61 17.23
CA ALA A 136 -11.24 -27.51 17.08
C ALA A 136 -11.33 -26.87 15.69
N ALA A 137 -11.39 -27.68 14.63
CA ALA A 137 -11.53 -27.19 13.26
C ALA A 137 -12.85 -26.45 13.04
N ALA A 138 -13.97 -26.96 13.56
CA ALA A 138 -15.27 -26.28 13.46
C ALA A 138 -15.28 -24.93 14.20
N LEU A 139 -14.69 -24.89 15.40
CA LEU A 139 -14.53 -23.65 16.17
C LEU A 139 -13.59 -22.68 15.45
N ALA A 140 -12.46 -23.16 14.94
CA ALA A 140 -11.50 -22.37 14.18
C ALA A 140 -12.14 -21.75 12.94
N VAL A 141 -12.88 -22.52 12.13
CA VAL A 141 -13.60 -21.98 10.96
C VAL A 141 -14.62 -20.92 11.39
N ARG A 142 -15.39 -21.15 12.45
CA ARG A 142 -16.39 -20.19 12.93
C ARG A 142 -15.75 -18.87 13.39
N THR A 143 -14.58 -18.93 14.01
CA THR A 143 -13.85 -17.74 14.49
C THR A 143 -13.04 -17.07 13.38
N LEU A 144 -12.49 -17.83 12.43
CA LEU A 144 -11.70 -17.33 11.30
C LEU A 144 -12.55 -16.84 10.12
N ALA A 145 -13.76 -17.36 9.94
CA ALA A 145 -14.68 -16.95 8.87
C ALA A 145 -14.91 -15.42 8.84
N PRO A 146 -15.24 -14.73 9.95
CA PRO A 146 -15.40 -13.29 9.93
C PRO A 146 -14.09 -12.55 9.60
N LEU A 147 -12.93 -13.03 10.06
CA LEU A 147 -11.61 -12.46 9.72
C LEU A 147 -11.29 -12.61 8.23
N GLY A 148 -11.57 -13.80 7.67
CA GLY A 148 -11.40 -14.09 6.25
C GLY A 148 -12.31 -13.24 5.36
N LEU A 149 -13.51 -12.88 5.83
CA LEU A 149 -14.40 -11.94 5.15
C LEU A 149 -13.93 -10.48 5.31
N MET A 150 -13.31 -10.12 6.43
CA MET A 150 -12.83 -8.77 6.68
C MET A 150 -11.64 -8.39 5.79
N LEU A 151 -10.76 -9.35 5.49
CA LEU A 151 -9.60 -9.16 4.61
C LEU A 151 -9.94 -8.58 3.22
N PRO A 152 -10.84 -9.17 2.40
CA PRO A 152 -11.21 -8.61 1.10
C PRO A 152 -11.94 -7.27 1.24
N VAL A 153 -12.71 -7.05 2.31
CA VAL A 153 -13.36 -5.76 2.58
C VAL A 153 -12.30 -4.67 2.82
N LEU A 154 -11.29 -4.94 3.64
CA LEU A 154 -10.13 -4.07 3.85
C LEU A 154 -9.36 -3.81 2.56
N GLY A 155 -9.11 -4.86 1.77
CA GLY A 155 -8.44 -4.75 0.47
C GLY A 155 -9.21 -3.86 -0.51
N ALA A 156 -10.54 -4.03 -0.59
CA ALA A 156 -11.41 -3.21 -1.41
C ALA A 156 -11.44 -1.75 -0.91
N ALA A 157 -11.51 -1.53 0.41
CA ALA A 157 -11.46 -0.20 1.01
C ALA A 157 -10.14 0.51 0.70
N ILE A 158 -8.99 -0.16 0.86
CA ILE A 158 -7.67 0.38 0.51
C ILE A 158 -7.62 0.73 -0.97
N TRP A 159 -8.09 -0.16 -1.84
CA TRP A 159 -8.11 0.07 -3.28
C TRP A 159 -8.94 1.30 -3.67
N LEU A 160 -10.12 1.48 -3.05
CA LEU A 160 -10.99 2.63 -3.25
C LEU A 160 -10.37 3.93 -2.71
N ILE A 161 -9.86 3.91 -1.47
CA ILE A 161 -9.30 5.09 -0.79
C ILE A 161 -8.04 5.59 -1.51
N VAL A 162 -7.08 4.70 -1.77
CA VAL A 162 -5.85 5.06 -2.49
C VAL A 162 -6.17 5.52 -3.91
N GLY A 163 -7.13 4.86 -4.58
CA GLY A 163 -7.61 5.28 -5.89
C GLY A 163 -8.23 6.68 -5.88
N ALA A 164 -9.03 7.00 -4.86
CA ALA A 164 -9.65 8.32 -4.72
C ALA A 164 -8.63 9.41 -4.39
N GLN A 165 -7.67 9.14 -3.49
CA GLN A 165 -6.66 10.11 -3.07
C GLN A 165 -5.64 10.46 -4.14
N LEU A 166 -5.37 9.56 -5.09
CA LEU A 166 -4.44 9.82 -6.19
C LEU A 166 -5.09 10.45 -7.43
N ARG A 167 -6.43 10.44 -7.53
CA ARG A 167 -7.16 11.06 -8.66
C ARG A 167 -6.82 12.54 -8.89
N PRO A 168 -6.67 13.40 -7.87
CA PRO A 168 -6.29 14.80 -8.07
C PRO A 168 -4.93 14.95 -8.77
N LEU A 169 -3.99 14.06 -8.49
CA LEU A 169 -2.67 14.06 -9.12
C LEU A 169 -2.76 13.67 -10.60
N ASP A 170 -3.56 12.65 -10.92
CA ASP A 170 -3.81 12.26 -12.32
C ASP A 170 -4.46 13.41 -13.10
N ARG A 171 -5.46 14.09 -12.52
CA ARG A 171 -6.10 15.27 -13.13
C ARG A 171 -5.11 16.42 -13.33
N LEU A 172 -4.23 16.67 -12.36
CA LEU A 172 -3.20 17.70 -12.48
C LEU A 172 -2.22 17.34 -13.61
N ALA A 173 -1.75 16.09 -13.67
CA ALA A 173 -0.87 15.61 -14.72
C ALA A 173 -1.52 15.73 -16.11
N ASP A 174 -2.80 15.38 -16.24
CA ASP A 174 -3.57 15.54 -17.47
C ASP A 174 -3.74 17.02 -17.85
N SER A 175 -3.99 17.90 -16.87
CA SER A 175 -4.12 19.35 -17.10
C SER A 175 -2.82 19.98 -17.61
N VAL A 176 -1.66 19.48 -17.17
CA VAL A 176 -0.35 19.89 -17.69
C VAL A 176 -0.10 19.29 -19.08
N ARG A 177 -0.44 18.01 -19.29
CA ARG A 177 -0.22 17.30 -20.56
C ARG A 177 -1.07 17.84 -21.72
N MET A 178 -2.31 18.26 -21.44
CA MET A 178 -3.23 18.78 -22.47
C MET A 178 -3.02 20.25 -22.80
N ARG A 179 -2.17 20.98 -22.05
CA ARG A 179 -1.90 22.39 -22.34
C ARG A 179 -0.93 22.53 -23.51
N GLN A 180 -1.30 23.40 -24.44
CA GLN A 180 -0.45 23.79 -25.55
C GLN A 180 0.77 24.59 -25.04
N PRO A 181 1.94 24.51 -25.70
CA PRO A 181 3.16 25.21 -25.27
C PRO A 181 2.99 26.72 -25.09
N GLU A 182 2.05 27.35 -25.81
CA GLU A 182 1.79 28.80 -25.70
C GLU A 182 0.81 29.18 -24.57
N ALA A 183 0.08 28.22 -23.98
CA ALA A 183 -0.93 28.46 -22.96
C ALA A 183 -0.33 28.51 -21.54
N LEU A 184 0.33 29.62 -21.21
CA LEU A 184 1.05 29.81 -19.94
C LEU A 184 0.13 30.09 -18.73
N GLU A 185 -1.19 29.92 -18.84
CA GLU A 185 -2.17 30.24 -17.78
C GLU A 185 -1.83 29.53 -16.46
N PRO A 186 -2.09 30.14 -15.29
CA PRO A 186 -1.86 29.48 -14.01
C PRO A 186 -2.70 28.19 -13.91
N LEU A 187 -2.16 27.18 -13.24
CA LEU A 187 -2.89 25.96 -12.90
C LEU A 187 -3.93 26.30 -11.82
N GLY A 188 -5.12 25.73 -11.95
CA GLY A 188 -6.19 25.93 -11.00
C GLY A 188 -5.84 25.35 -9.62
N GLU A 189 -6.02 26.15 -8.58
CA GLU A 189 -5.69 25.77 -7.20
C GLU A 189 -6.88 25.15 -6.42
N SER A 190 -8.05 25.03 -7.07
CA SER A 190 -9.28 24.66 -6.38
C SER A 190 -9.32 23.16 -6.03
N ALA A 191 -9.46 22.89 -4.72
CA ALA A 191 -9.63 21.57 -4.12
C ALA A 191 -8.43 20.60 -4.28
N LEU A 192 -7.21 21.13 -4.26
CA LEU A 192 -5.99 20.31 -4.18
C LEU A 192 -5.69 19.88 -2.73
N PRO A 193 -5.23 18.64 -2.49
CA PRO A 193 -4.65 18.24 -1.21
C PRO A 193 -3.45 19.11 -0.82
N ASP A 194 -3.24 19.30 0.49
CA ASP A 194 -2.19 20.18 1.01
C ASP A 194 -0.77 19.69 0.65
N GLU A 195 -0.59 18.40 0.38
CA GLU A 195 0.67 17.82 -0.08
C GLU A 195 1.01 18.21 -1.52
N ILE A 196 0.01 18.52 -2.36
CA ILE A 196 0.20 18.85 -3.78
C ILE A 196 0.30 20.37 -3.97
N ARG A 197 -0.31 21.16 -3.09
CA ARG A 197 -0.35 22.62 -3.18
C ARG A 197 1.04 23.27 -3.38
N PRO A 198 2.11 22.93 -2.63
CA PRO A 198 3.42 23.56 -2.82
C PRO A 198 4.01 23.34 -4.22
N LEU A 199 3.76 22.17 -4.81
CA LEU A 199 4.23 21.85 -6.16
C LEU A 199 3.51 22.70 -7.21
N VAL A 200 2.20 22.90 -7.06
CA VAL A 200 1.41 23.75 -7.96
C VAL A 200 1.83 25.20 -7.87
N VAL A 201 2.09 25.70 -6.66
CA VAL A 201 2.62 27.05 -6.43
C VAL A 201 3.96 27.24 -7.13
N ALA A 202 4.92 26.33 -6.92
CA ALA A 202 6.24 26.41 -7.57
C ALA A 202 6.14 26.35 -9.11
N LEU A 203 5.23 25.52 -9.64
CA LEU A 203 5.00 25.43 -11.08
C LEU A 203 4.35 26.70 -11.64
N ASN A 204 3.39 27.28 -10.93
CA ASN A 204 2.78 28.57 -11.30
C ASN A 204 3.81 29.70 -11.29
N GLU A 205 4.72 29.72 -10.32
CA GLU A 205 5.80 30.70 -10.26
C GLU A 205 6.76 30.57 -11.45
N LEU A 206 7.14 29.33 -11.80
CA LEU A 206 7.97 29.07 -12.99
C LEU A 206 7.27 29.52 -14.28
N LEU A 207 5.97 29.21 -14.42
CA LEU A 207 5.17 29.65 -15.56
C LEU A 207 5.10 31.17 -15.65
N ALA A 208 4.95 31.87 -14.52
CA ALA A 208 4.94 33.33 -14.47
C ALA A 208 6.28 33.93 -14.92
N ARG A 209 7.40 33.38 -14.44
CA ARG A 209 8.76 33.78 -14.86
C ARG A 209 8.98 33.55 -16.36
N LEU A 210 8.53 32.42 -16.89
CA LEU A 210 8.61 32.12 -18.32
C LEU A 210 7.76 33.10 -19.14
N ARG A 211 6.55 33.44 -18.67
CA ARG A 211 5.69 34.43 -19.33
C ARG A 211 6.34 35.80 -19.41
N ALA A 212 6.96 36.23 -18.31
CA ALA A 212 7.68 37.51 -18.26
C ALA A 212 8.87 37.53 -19.23
N ALA A 213 9.67 36.46 -19.27
CA ALA A 213 10.81 36.36 -20.17
C ALA A 213 10.40 36.38 -21.65
N LEU A 214 9.36 35.63 -22.02
CA LEU A 214 8.83 35.63 -23.40
C LEU A 214 8.21 36.98 -23.78
N GLY A 215 7.51 37.64 -22.85
CA GLY A 215 6.97 38.98 -23.06
C GLY A 215 8.08 40.02 -23.33
N ALA A 216 9.16 39.99 -22.54
CA ALA A 216 10.32 40.85 -22.74
C ALA A 216 10.99 40.60 -24.10
N GLN A 217 11.16 39.33 -24.48
CA GLN A 217 11.73 38.96 -25.78
C GLN A 217 10.88 39.47 -26.95
N GLN A 218 9.55 39.34 -26.87
CA GLN A 218 8.64 39.83 -27.92
C GLN A 218 8.68 41.36 -28.04
N ALA A 219 8.70 42.07 -26.92
CA ALA A 219 8.83 43.53 -26.90
C ALA A 219 10.16 43.98 -27.52
N PHE A 220 11.28 43.36 -27.11
CA PHE A 220 12.60 43.65 -27.68
C PHE A 220 12.65 43.43 -29.20
N VAL A 221 12.08 42.34 -29.71
CA VAL A 221 12.04 42.07 -31.15
C VAL A 221 11.19 43.11 -31.89
N ALA A 222 10.05 43.52 -31.31
CA ALA A 222 9.20 44.54 -31.89
C ALA A 222 9.89 45.91 -31.94
N ASP A 223 10.56 46.30 -30.84
CA ASP A 223 11.29 47.56 -30.74
C ASP A 223 12.50 47.57 -31.69
N ALA A 224 13.29 46.49 -31.73
CA ALA A 224 14.39 46.34 -32.66
C ALA A 224 13.93 46.45 -34.13
N ALA A 225 12.80 45.83 -34.48
CA ALA A 225 12.24 45.93 -35.82
C ALA A 225 11.82 47.37 -36.17
N HIS A 226 11.27 48.12 -35.21
CA HIS A 226 10.90 49.52 -35.40
C HIS A 226 12.13 50.41 -35.57
N GLU A 227 13.11 50.28 -34.68
CA GLU A 227 14.36 51.04 -34.68
C GLU A 227 15.22 50.78 -35.92
N LEU A 228 15.14 49.59 -36.53
CA LEU A 228 15.83 49.29 -37.80
C LEU A 228 15.09 49.83 -39.03
N ARG A 229 13.76 49.98 -38.98
CA ARG A 229 12.97 50.45 -40.13
C ARG A 229 13.27 51.91 -40.48
N THR A 230 13.45 52.76 -39.47
CA THR A 230 13.75 54.19 -39.63
C THR A 230 15.07 54.44 -40.38
N PRO A 231 16.24 53.91 -39.96
CA PRO A 231 17.50 54.09 -40.66
C PRO A 231 17.50 53.43 -42.04
N LEU A 232 16.84 52.27 -42.22
CA LEU A 232 16.70 51.66 -43.54
C LEU A 232 15.91 52.54 -44.52
N THR A 233 14.88 53.23 -44.02
CA THR A 233 14.11 54.18 -44.84
C THR A 233 14.95 55.39 -45.21
N ALA A 234 15.74 55.93 -44.27
CA ALA A 234 16.67 57.03 -44.54
C ALA A 234 17.76 56.62 -45.55
N LEU A 235 18.30 55.41 -45.44
CA LEU A 235 19.28 54.87 -46.39
C LEU A 235 18.71 54.73 -47.80
N ARG A 236 17.46 54.26 -47.94
CA ARG A 236 16.77 54.21 -49.23
C ARG A 236 16.61 55.59 -49.87
N LEU A 237 16.23 56.60 -49.08
CA LEU A 237 16.10 57.97 -49.58
C LEU A 237 17.46 58.54 -50.00
N GLN A 238 18.51 58.33 -49.20
CA GLN A 238 19.87 58.76 -49.53
C GLN A 238 20.40 58.10 -50.80
N LEU A 239 20.07 56.82 -51.02
CA LEU A 239 20.40 56.11 -52.25
C LEU A 239 19.66 56.70 -53.46
N GLN A 240 18.36 56.99 -53.34
CA GLN A 240 17.60 57.63 -54.41
C GLN A 240 18.15 59.02 -54.77
N LEU A 241 18.55 59.81 -53.77
CA LEU A 241 19.19 61.11 -54.01
C LEU A 241 20.54 60.96 -54.71
N ALA A 242 21.32 59.94 -54.36
CA ALA A 242 22.58 59.63 -55.04
C ALA A 242 22.38 59.18 -56.50
N GLU A 243 21.30 58.44 -56.79
CA GLU A 243 20.93 58.02 -58.14
C GLU A 243 20.46 59.19 -59.02
N GLN A 244 19.88 60.24 -58.43
CA GLN A 244 19.36 61.43 -59.12
C GLN A 244 20.40 62.56 -59.29
N ALA A 245 21.57 62.46 -58.67
CA ALA A 245 22.61 63.48 -58.73
C ALA A 245 23.14 63.69 -60.17
N GLY A 246 23.18 64.95 -60.62
CA GLY A 246 23.42 65.32 -62.00
C GLY A 246 24.90 65.52 -62.36
N ASP A 247 25.72 65.90 -61.38
CA ASP A 247 27.16 66.08 -61.55
C ASP A 247 28.00 65.15 -60.66
N GLU A 248 29.30 65.08 -60.93
CA GLU A 248 30.22 64.19 -60.21
C GLU A 248 30.46 64.63 -58.75
N ALA A 249 30.35 65.92 -58.45
CA ALA A 249 30.56 66.46 -57.11
C ALA A 249 29.35 66.16 -56.20
N GLU A 250 28.12 66.30 -56.70
CA GLU A 250 26.86 65.93 -56.06
C GLU A 250 26.80 64.43 -55.81
N LYS A 251 27.22 63.60 -56.78
CA LYS A 251 27.34 62.15 -56.57
C LYS A 251 28.28 61.81 -55.43
N GLN A 252 29.48 62.39 -55.41
CA GLN A 252 30.45 62.16 -54.34
C GLN A 252 29.91 62.58 -52.97
N ALA A 253 29.21 63.71 -52.88
CA ALA A 253 28.57 64.17 -51.65
C ALA A 253 27.45 63.22 -51.18
N ALA A 254 26.58 62.77 -52.10
CA ALA A 254 25.50 61.84 -51.79
C ALA A 254 26.02 60.46 -51.34
N PHE A 255 27.07 59.92 -51.99
CA PHE A 255 27.72 58.68 -51.56
C PHE A 255 28.44 58.81 -50.20
N ALA A 256 29.02 59.97 -49.89
CA ALA A 256 29.60 60.23 -48.57
C ALA A 256 28.52 60.23 -47.48
N GLN A 257 27.36 60.84 -47.76
CA GLN A 257 26.22 60.87 -46.84
C GLN A 257 25.62 59.46 -46.63
N LEU A 258 25.52 58.66 -47.69
CA LEU A 258 25.09 57.26 -47.64
C LEU A 258 26.05 56.39 -46.81
N ARG A 259 27.37 56.53 -47.00
CA ARG A 259 28.38 55.86 -46.16
C ARG A 259 28.21 56.19 -44.68
N GLY A 260 28.05 57.48 -44.35
CA GLY A 260 27.79 57.90 -42.97
C GLY A 260 26.45 57.37 -42.42
N GLY A 261 25.45 57.16 -43.30
CA GLY A 261 24.20 56.48 -42.96
C GLY A 261 24.40 55.00 -42.60
N ILE A 262 25.21 54.28 -43.39
CA ILE A 262 25.52 52.87 -43.17
C ILE A 262 26.27 52.70 -41.85
N ASP A 263 27.24 53.55 -41.55
CA ASP A 263 27.98 53.50 -40.28
C ASP A 263 27.07 53.72 -39.06
N ARG A 264 26.07 54.61 -39.18
CA ARG A 264 25.07 54.81 -38.12
C ARG A 264 24.18 53.58 -37.93
N ALA A 265 23.71 52.96 -39.02
CA ALA A 265 22.91 51.75 -38.94
C ALA A 265 23.69 50.57 -38.35
N ALA A 266 24.97 50.42 -38.72
CA ALA A 266 25.86 49.41 -38.16
C ALA A 266 26.05 49.57 -36.64
N ARG A 267 26.28 50.80 -36.17
CA ARG A 267 26.35 51.10 -34.73
C ARG A 267 25.06 50.76 -33.97
N LEU A 268 23.90 51.02 -34.57
CA LEU A 268 22.61 50.69 -33.96
C LEU A 268 22.43 49.17 -33.84
N VAL A 269 22.82 48.40 -34.85
CA VAL A 269 22.81 46.92 -34.78
C VAL A 269 23.73 46.40 -33.68
N GLU A 270 24.94 46.96 -33.55
CA GLU A 270 25.86 46.59 -32.46
C GLU A 270 25.28 46.90 -31.08
N GLN A 271 24.60 48.05 -30.92
CA GLN A 271 23.91 48.41 -29.69
C GLN A 271 22.79 47.42 -29.34
N LEU A 272 21.95 47.04 -30.30
CA LEU A 272 20.89 46.05 -30.11
C LEU A 272 21.45 44.67 -29.74
N LEU A 273 22.54 44.23 -30.38
CA LEU A 273 23.20 42.96 -30.07
C LEU A 273 23.81 42.95 -28.66
N ASN A 274 24.39 44.07 -28.22
CA ASN A 274 24.90 44.18 -26.85
C ASN A 274 23.76 44.16 -25.82
N LEU A 275 22.66 44.87 -26.10
CA LEU A 275 21.48 44.87 -25.21
C LEU A 275 20.89 43.46 -25.07
N ALA A 276 20.70 42.74 -26.18
CA ALA A 276 20.19 41.37 -26.18
C ALA A 276 21.06 40.40 -25.34
N ARG A 277 22.39 40.57 -25.37
CA ARG A 277 23.31 39.76 -24.55
C ARG A 277 23.15 40.05 -23.06
N HIS A 278 22.90 41.30 -22.68
CA HIS A 278 22.72 41.67 -21.29
C HIS A 278 21.35 41.24 -20.74
N GLU A 279 20.28 41.37 -21.52
CA GLU A 279 18.94 40.90 -21.12
C GLU A 279 18.89 39.37 -20.98
N GLY A 280 19.52 38.63 -21.90
CA GLY A 280 19.64 37.17 -21.80
C GLY A 280 20.42 36.70 -20.56
N ALA A 281 21.44 37.44 -20.13
CA ALA A 281 22.23 37.12 -18.94
C ALA A 281 21.50 37.47 -17.62
N ALA A 282 20.69 38.53 -17.61
CA ALA A 282 19.88 38.91 -16.46
C ALA A 282 18.72 37.92 -16.19
N ALA A 283 18.10 37.40 -17.26
CA ALA A 283 17.07 36.36 -17.13
C ALA A 283 17.63 35.03 -16.57
N ALA A 284 18.90 34.71 -16.86
CA ALA A 284 19.57 33.50 -16.37
C ALA A 284 20.04 33.61 -14.91
N THR A 285 20.50 34.79 -14.47
CA THR A 285 21.03 35.00 -13.11
C THR A 285 19.94 35.13 -12.04
N GLY A 286 18.71 35.51 -12.41
CA GLY A 286 17.54 35.42 -11.52
C GLY A 286 17.07 33.99 -11.20
N SER A 287 17.69 32.95 -11.79
CA SER A 287 17.34 31.54 -11.58
C SER A 287 18.09 30.83 -10.44
N VAL A 288 19.14 31.46 -9.86
CA VAL A 288 20.04 30.81 -8.88
C VAL A 288 19.90 31.37 -7.46
N ALA A 289 19.12 32.42 -7.23
CA ALA A 289 18.90 32.97 -5.89
C ALA A 289 17.58 32.45 -5.29
N LEU A 290 17.61 31.26 -4.68
CA LEU A 290 16.66 30.85 -3.65
C LEU A 290 17.45 30.10 -2.56
N ASP A 291 17.53 30.73 -1.37
CA ASP A 291 17.81 30.09 -0.08
C ASP A 291 16.74 29.03 0.26
#